data_AF-A0A522UIV7-F1
#
_entry.id   AF-A0A522UIV7-F1
#
_cell.length_a   1.000
_cell.length_b   1.000
_cell.length_c   1.000
_cell.angle_alpha   90.00
_cell.angle_beta   90.00
_cell.angle_gamma   90.00
#
_symmetry.space_group_name_H-M   'P 1'
#
loop_
_entity.id
_entity.type
_entity.pdbx_description
1 polymer ?
#
loop_
_entity_poly.entity_id
_entity_poly.type
_entity_poly.pdbx_seq_one_letter_code
_entity_poly.pdbx_strand_id
1 'polypeptide(L)'
;KGHADVLSSPRVTTKNSEQAVIKVIKEIRYPQAYEANQIQVANNSAGGGVAVASTLNVTVFTPADFQTREVGVLLTVTPTIGPDGYTIDLTLVPEVSELIEWHQYGAQTGGTSNFNASQPFFQTRTVTSKLVVWDGETVVLGGLIREELKDFNDKIPVLGDIPLLGKLFQSKGSNSTKKNLMIFITSRIVDSSGRPIHRKERPTLTSRGTAKAQTETAPATP
;
A
#
# COMPACT_ATOMS: atom_id res chain seq x y z
N LYS A 1 -8.73 14.28 -10.60
CA LYS A 1 -8.02 13.14 -11.24
C LYS A 1 -7.80 12.10 -10.16
N GLY A 2 -8.40 10.91 -10.28
CA GLY A 2 -8.15 9.81 -9.35
C GLY A 2 -6.97 9.00 -9.85
N HIS A 3 -5.98 8.75 -8.98
CA HIS A 3 -4.88 7.85 -9.26
C HIS A 3 -5.19 6.53 -8.55
N ALA A 4 -5.20 5.43 -9.28
CA ALA A 4 -5.34 4.09 -8.71
C ALA A 4 -3.94 3.47 -8.66
N ASP A 5 -3.51 3.04 -7.49
CA ASP A 5 -2.24 2.37 -7.28
C ASP A 5 -2.49 0.91 -6.91
N VAL A 6 -1.80 -0.01 -7.59
CA VAL A 6 -1.94 -1.44 -7.34
C VAL A 6 -0.87 -1.83 -6.33
N LEU A 7 -1.32 -2.13 -5.12
CA LEU A 7 -0.40 -2.45 -4.02
C LEU A 7 0.30 -3.80 -4.23
N SER A 8 -0.41 -4.81 -4.76
CA SER A 8 0.15 -6.14 -5.05
C SER A 8 -0.84 -7.07 -5.77
N SER A 9 -0.33 -8.11 -6.45
CA SER A 9 -1.14 -9.17 -7.06
C SER A 9 -0.56 -10.57 -6.80
N PRO A 10 -0.61 -11.08 -5.55
CA PRO A 10 -0.11 -12.42 -5.23
C PRO A 10 -0.94 -13.49 -5.94
N ARG A 11 -0.29 -14.59 -6.33
CA ARG A 11 -0.95 -15.76 -6.93
C ARG A 11 -0.41 -17.02 -6.27
N VAL A 12 -1.30 -17.95 -5.97
CA VAL A 12 -0.94 -19.24 -5.39
C VAL A 12 -1.85 -20.33 -5.95
N THR A 13 -1.28 -21.51 -6.17
CA THR A 13 -1.99 -22.69 -6.63
C THR A 13 -1.86 -23.75 -5.55
N THR A 14 -2.97 -24.42 -5.22
CA THR A 14 -3.01 -25.47 -4.20
C THR A 14 -4.03 -26.54 -4.59
N LYS A 15 -3.95 -27.70 -3.94
CA LYS A 15 -4.91 -28.77 -4.13
C LYS A 15 -6.23 -28.46 -3.42
N ASN A 16 -7.26 -29.22 -3.79
CA ASN A 16 -8.54 -29.18 -3.11
C ASN A 16 -8.37 -29.48 -1.61
N SER A 17 -8.97 -28.65 -0.76
CA SER A 17 -8.93 -28.73 0.70
C SER A 17 -7.53 -28.60 1.32
N GLU A 18 -6.51 -28.21 0.55
CA GLU A 18 -5.15 -28.03 1.03
C GLU A 18 -4.84 -26.54 1.20
N GLN A 19 -4.39 -26.15 2.39
CA GLN A 19 -4.03 -24.77 2.67
C GLN A 19 -2.75 -24.37 1.92
N ALA A 20 -2.79 -23.20 1.30
CA ALA A 20 -1.63 -22.55 0.71
C ALA A 20 -1.37 -21.20 1.37
N VAL A 21 -0.09 -20.87 1.51
CA VAL A 21 0.38 -19.59 2.03
C VAL A 21 1.39 -19.00 1.06
N ILE A 22 1.18 -17.75 0.67
CA ILE A 22 2.18 -16.95 -0.05
C ILE A 22 2.54 -15.73 0.78
N LYS A 23 3.85 -15.51 0.95
CA LYS A 23 4.42 -14.34 1.63
C LYS A 23 5.28 -13.55 0.66
N VAL A 24 4.94 -12.29 0.44
CA VAL A 24 5.74 -11.33 -0.33
C VAL A 24 6.06 -10.18 0.61
N ILE A 25 7.15 -10.32 1.35
CA ILE A 25 7.48 -9.45 2.48
C ILE A 25 8.88 -8.86 2.35
N LYS A 26 9.07 -7.70 2.97
CA LYS A 26 10.36 -7.10 3.29
C LYS A 26 10.47 -6.96 4.80
N GLU A 27 11.67 -7.15 5.33
CA GLU A 27 11.95 -6.99 6.75
C GLU A 27 12.42 -5.56 7.02
N ILE A 28 11.75 -4.88 7.95
CA ILE A 28 12.15 -3.55 8.44
C ILE A 28 12.72 -3.71 9.84
N ARG A 29 13.99 -3.34 10.01
CA ARG A 29 14.68 -3.33 11.30
C ARG A 29 14.66 -1.93 11.92
N TYR A 30 14.30 -1.81 13.19
CA TYR A 30 14.27 -0.55 13.93
C TYR A 30 14.63 -0.74 15.42
N PRO A 31 15.21 0.27 16.09
CA PRO A 31 15.55 0.19 17.51
C PRO A 31 14.32 0.34 18.41
N GLN A 32 14.23 -0.41 19.52
CA GLN A 32 13.21 -0.24 20.56
C GLN A 32 13.72 0.55 21.77
N ALA A 33 15.04 0.61 21.95
CA ALA A 33 15.67 1.31 23.06
C ALA A 33 16.74 2.28 22.55
N TYR A 34 17.02 3.29 23.36
CA TYR A 34 18.14 4.21 23.15
C TYR A 34 18.88 4.35 24.46
N GLU A 35 20.16 3.97 24.46
CA GLU A 35 21.01 4.06 25.65
C GLU A 35 21.70 5.43 25.67
N ALA A 36 21.71 6.07 26.83
CA ALA A 36 22.29 7.38 27.02
C ALA A 36 23.68 7.27 27.67
N ASN A 37 24.72 7.67 26.93
CA ASN A 37 26.10 7.66 27.41
C ASN A 37 26.61 9.09 27.53
N GLN A 38 27.18 9.44 28.68
CA GLN A 38 27.82 10.74 28.89
C GLN A 38 29.28 10.69 28.45
N ILE A 39 29.65 11.60 27.56
CA ILE A 39 31.02 11.82 27.10
C ILE A 39 31.48 13.18 27.63
N GLN A 40 32.68 13.23 28.20
CA GLN A 40 33.33 14.45 28.65
C GLN A 40 34.13 15.04 27.49
N VAL A 41 33.76 16.22 27.00
CA VAL A 41 34.48 16.92 25.94
C VAL A 41 35.24 18.09 26.55
N ALA A 42 36.56 18.14 26.34
CA ALA A 42 37.36 19.27 26.74
C ALA A 42 37.03 20.48 25.85
N ASN A 43 36.50 21.54 26.46
CA ASN A 43 36.27 22.81 25.79
C ASN A 43 37.42 23.76 26.15
N ASN A 44 38.33 23.94 25.20
CA ASN A 44 39.45 24.88 25.33
C ASN A 44 39.03 26.23 24.76
N SER A 45 38.47 27.09 25.59
CA SER A 45 38.14 28.47 25.22
C SER A 45 39.31 29.39 25.59
N ALA A 46 40.01 29.94 24.59
CA ALA A 46 41.07 30.93 24.78
C ALA A 46 40.47 32.34 24.64
N GLY A 47 40.00 32.91 25.76
CA GLY A 47 39.60 34.32 25.84
C GLY A 47 40.67 35.12 26.59
N GLY A 48 41.34 36.06 25.92
CA GLY A 48 42.23 37.02 26.58
C GLY A 48 43.55 36.46 27.13
N GLY A 49 44.12 35.42 26.53
CA GLY A 49 45.47 34.92 26.87
C GLY A 49 45.57 34.00 28.10
N VAL A 50 44.44 33.71 28.77
CA VAL A 50 44.36 32.70 29.85
C VAL A 50 43.58 31.49 29.33
N ALA A 51 44.21 30.31 29.32
CA ALA A 51 43.54 29.07 28.97
C ALA A 51 42.68 28.60 30.16
N VAL A 52 41.35 28.62 29.99
CA VAL A 52 40.42 28.03 30.95
C VAL A 52 40.06 26.63 30.44
N ALA A 53 40.57 25.59 31.10
CA ALA A 53 40.18 24.22 30.83
C ALA A 53 38.78 23.97 31.43
N SER A 54 37.76 23.84 30.58
CA SER A 54 36.39 23.50 30.98
C SER A 54 36.02 22.13 30.38
N THR A 55 35.40 21.25 31.17
CA THR A 55 34.83 19.99 30.69
C THR A 55 33.33 20.14 30.51
N LEU A 56 32.82 19.81 29.33
CA LEU A 56 31.39 19.75 29.05
C LEU A 56 30.92 18.29 29.07
N ASN A 57 29.87 18.01 29.85
CA ASN A 57 29.18 16.74 29.83
C ASN A 57 28.23 16.72 28.62
N VAL A 58 28.51 15.91 27.62
CA VAL A 58 27.64 15.71 26.45
C VAL A 58 27.00 14.33 26.54
N THR A 59 25.67 14.28 26.54
CA THR A 59 24.94 13.00 26.47
C THR A 59 24.74 12.60 25.01
N VAL A 60 25.24 11.43 24.62
CA VAL A 60 25.04 10.82 23.31
C VAL A 60 24.08 9.63 23.45
N PHE A 61 23.14 9.52 22.52
CA PHE A 61 22.17 8.43 22.51
C PHE A 61 22.53 7.42 21.42
N THR A 62 22.70 6.16 21.78
CA THR A 62 22.98 5.07 20.83
C THR A 62 21.76 4.14 20.74
N PRO A 63 21.26 3.84 19.53
CA PRO A 63 20.16 2.90 19.37
C PRO A 63 20.54 1.49 19.83
N ALA A 64 19.65 0.85 20.58
CA ALA A 64 19.79 -0.49 21.14
C ALA A 64 18.49 -1.29 20.97
N ASP A 65 18.53 -2.58 21.30
CA ASP A 65 17.39 -3.52 21.20
C ASP A 65 16.67 -3.45 19.84
N PHE A 66 17.38 -3.82 18.78
CA PHE A 66 16.80 -3.81 17.44
C PHE A 66 15.77 -4.93 17.28
N GLN A 67 14.58 -4.55 16.81
CA GLN A 67 13.52 -5.46 16.42
C GLN A 67 13.31 -5.42 14.90
N THR A 68 12.86 -6.55 14.35
CA THR A 68 12.49 -6.68 12.94
C THR A 68 10.99 -6.84 12.83
N ARG A 69 10.38 -6.16 11.86
CA ARG A 69 8.98 -6.34 11.49
C ARG A 69 8.87 -6.65 10.00
N GLU A 70 8.17 -7.72 9.69
CA GLU A 70 7.79 -8.07 8.33
C GLU A 70 6.70 -7.10 7.85
N VAL A 71 6.90 -6.49 6.68
CA VAL A 71 5.87 -5.71 5.99
C VAL A 71 5.74 -6.20 4.55
N GLY A 72 4.52 -6.33 4.06
CA GLY A 72 4.24 -6.75 2.70
C GLY A 72 2.89 -7.43 2.61
N VAL A 73 2.79 -8.43 1.74
CA VAL A 73 1.51 -9.09 1.44
C VAL A 73 1.60 -10.54 1.85
N LEU A 74 0.70 -10.94 2.73
CA LEU A 74 0.51 -12.31 3.18
C LEU A 74 -0.88 -12.75 2.72
N LEU A 75 -0.97 -13.86 2.00
CA LEU A 75 -2.25 -14.45 1.63
C LEU A 75 -2.27 -15.90 2.06
N THR A 76 -3.19 -16.22 2.96
CA THR A 76 -3.54 -17.59 3.33
C THR A 76 -4.86 -17.95 2.66
N VAL A 77 -4.88 -19.08 1.97
CA VAL A 77 -6.07 -19.57 1.26
C VAL A 77 -6.26 -21.06 1.48
N THR A 78 -7.51 -21.47 1.68
CA THR A 78 -7.92 -22.87 1.63
C THR A 78 -9.12 -22.97 0.68
N PRO A 79 -8.95 -23.57 -0.51
CA PRO A 79 -10.04 -23.78 -1.44
C PRO A 79 -10.73 -25.13 -1.22
N THR A 80 -12.03 -25.19 -1.45
CA THR A 80 -12.81 -26.42 -1.57
C THR A 80 -13.60 -26.36 -2.88
N ILE A 81 -13.41 -27.33 -3.77
CA ILE A 81 -14.16 -27.44 -5.03
C ILE A 81 -15.54 -27.99 -4.72
N GLY A 82 -16.58 -27.30 -5.19
CA GLY A 82 -17.96 -27.73 -5.06
C GLY A 82 -18.24 -29.04 -5.82
N PRO A 83 -19.27 -29.80 -5.41
CA PRO A 83 -19.64 -31.06 -6.06
C PRO A 83 -20.10 -30.88 -7.51
N ASP A 84 -20.48 -29.66 -7.90
CA ASP A 84 -20.84 -29.29 -9.26
C ASP A 84 -19.61 -29.18 -10.19
N GLY A 85 -18.41 -29.07 -9.63
CA GLY A 85 -17.17 -28.88 -10.38
C GLY A 85 -16.96 -27.44 -10.89
N TYR A 86 -17.92 -26.53 -10.72
CA TYR A 86 -17.85 -25.15 -11.24
C TYR A 86 -17.72 -24.10 -10.13
N THR A 87 -18.07 -24.44 -8.89
CA THR A 87 -17.95 -23.54 -7.74
C THR A 87 -16.71 -23.87 -6.91
N ILE A 88 -16.16 -22.82 -6.29
CA ILE A 88 -15.00 -22.90 -5.42
C ILE A 88 -15.37 -22.15 -4.14
N ASP A 89 -15.49 -22.89 -3.05
CA ASP A 89 -15.58 -22.33 -1.70
C ASP A 89 -14.18 -21.92 -1.26
N LEU A 90 -14.00 -20.65 -0.92
CA LEU A 90 -12.71 -20.10 -0.53
C LEU A 90 -12.78 -19.60 0.91
N THR A 91 -11.90 -20.12 1.76
CA THR A 91 -11.54 -19.47 3.03
C THR A 91 -10.27 -18.68 2.82
N LEU A 92 -10.34 -17.37 3.04
CA LEU A 92 -9.30 -16.41 2.66
C LEU A 92 -8.93 -15.50 3.83
N VAL A 93 -7.62 -15.34 4.05
CA VAL A 93 -7.06 -14.37 4.99
C VAL A 93 -5.94 -13.58 4.30
N PRO A 94 -6.28 -12.61 3.43
CA PRO A 94 -5.33 -11.62 2.95
C PRO A 94 -4.97 -10.62 4.05
N GLU A 95 -3.67 -10.36 4.18
CA GLU A 95 -3.08 -9.30 4.98
C GLU A 95 -2.14 -8.47 4.11
N VAL A 96 -2.25 -7.15 4.21
CA VAL A 96 -1.33 -6.21 3.58
C VAL A 96 -0.82 -5.22 4.60
N SER A 97 0.49 -5.24 4.82
CA SER A 97 1.21 -4.38 5.74
C SER A 97 2.22 -3.51 5.00
N GLU A 98 2.29 -2.23 5.38
CA GLU A 98 3.20 -1.26 4.77
C GLU A 98 3.81 -0.35 5.83
N LEU A 99 5.04 0.11 5.55
CA LEU A 99 5.67 1.21 6.28
C LEU A 99 5.15 2.52 5.69
N ILE A 100 4.46 3.32 6.49
CA ILE A 100 3.90 4.60 6.05
C ILE A 100 4.97 5.68 6.11
N GLU A 101 5.57 5.86 7.27
CA GLU A 101 6.56 6.89 7.50
C GLU A 101 7.38 6.61 8.77
N TRP A 102 8.46 7.35 8.94
CA TRP A 102 9.24 7.38 10.17
C TRP A 102 8.85 8.62 10.96
N HIS A 103 8.40 8.44 12.20
CA HIS A 103 8.17 9.53 13.13
C HIS A 103 9.43 9.77 13.96
N GLN A 104 9.84 11.03 14.04
CA GLN A 104 10.95 11.45 14.89
C GLN A 104 10.42 11.87 16.26
N TYR A 105 10.92 11.22 17.29
CA TYR A 105 10.66 11.53 18.69
C TYR A 105 11.92 12.09 19.33
N GLY A 106 11.77 12.98 20.30
CA GLY A 106 12.90 13.53 21.05
C GLY A 106 12.78 15.03 21.29
N ALA A 107 13.71 15.56 22.05
CA ALA A 107 13.74 16.97 22.43
C ALA A 107 15.05 17.60 21.98
N GLN A 108 14.97 18.80 21.42
CA GLN A 108 16.11 19.70 21.27
C GLN A 108 16.22 20.57 22.52
N THR A 109 17.16 20.25 23.40
CA THR A 109 17.51 21.13 24.52
C THR A 109 18.67 22.01 24.09
N GLY A 110 18.37 23.28 23.85
CA GLY A 110 19.29 24.43 23.86
C GLY A 110 20.77 24.15 23.57
N GLY A 111 21.10 23.70 22.35
CA GLY A 111 22.43 23.84 21.76
C GLY A 111 23.43 22.69 21.88
N THR A 112 23.27 21.73 22.80
CA THR A 112 24.38 20.78 23.09
C THR A 112 24.01 19.28 23.05
N SER A 113 22.73 18.92 23.06
CA SER A 113 22.32 17.51 22.92
C SER A 113 21.06 17.38 22.08
N ASN A 114 21.20 16.85 20.86
CA ASN A 114 20.09 16.50 20.00
C ASN A 114 19.77 15.02 20.18
N PHE A 115 18.65 14.72 20.84
CA PHE A 115 18.08 13.36 20.80
C PHE A 115 17.04 13.28 19.69
N ASN A 116 17.24 12.40 18.73
CA ASN A 116 16.26 12.08 17.69
C ASN A 116 16.13 10.56 17.60
N ALA A 117 14.99 10.05 18.05
CA ALA A 117 14.58 8.67 17.96
C ALA A 117 13.60 8.51 16.80
N SER A 118 14.06 7.92 15.71
CA SER A 118 13.24 7.66 14.53
C SER A 118 12.55 6.30 14.68
N GLN A 119 11.21 6.28 14.71
CA GLN A 119 10.40 5.08 14.86
C GLN A 119 9.47 4.89 13.65
N PRO A 120 9.41 3.69 13.04
CA PRO A 120 8.54 3.45 11.90
C PRO A 120 7.08 3.33 12.34
N PHE A 121 6.18 3.94 11.56
CA PHE A 121 4.74 3.78 11.67
C PHE A 121 4.22 2.87 10.57
N PHE A 122 3.55 1.79 10.97
CA PHE A 122 3.09 0.75 10.07
C PHE A 122 1.57 0.76 9.95
N GLN A 123 1.07 0.45 8.76
CA GLN A 123 -0.34 0.25 8.51
C GLN A 123 -0.58 -1.19 8.05
N THR A 124 -1.45 -1.91 8.74
CA THR A 124 -1.87 -3.28 8.37
C THR A 124 -3.35 -3.29 8.01
N ARG A 125 -3.69 -4.02 6.96
CA ARG A 125 -5.06 -4.27 6.49
C ARG A 125 -5.26 -5.78 6.42
N THR A 126 -6.23 -6.30 7.15
CA THR A 126 -6.52 -7.73 7.18
C THR A 126 -8.00 -7.96 6.94
N VAL A 127 -8.33 -8.95 6.11
CA VAL A 127 -9.71 -9.38 5.88
C VAL A 127 -9.78 -10.88 6.07
N THR A 128 -10.76 -11.35 6.85
CA THR A 128 -11.07 -12.78 6.97
C THR A 128 -12.43 -13.00 6.35
N SER A 129 -12.49 -13.79 5.29
CA SER A 129 -13.74 -14.04 4.57
C SER A 129 -13.87 -15.48 4.11
N LYS A 130 -15.12 -15.94 4.03
CA LYS A 130 -15.52 -17.21 3.42
C LYS A 130 -16.54 -16.89 2.34
N LEU A 131 -16.27 -17.30 1.11
CA LEU A 131 -17.16 -17.03 -0.02
C LEU A 131 -17.16 -18.18 -1.00
N VAL A 132 -18.19 -18.21 -1.83
CA VAL A 132 -18.30 -19.11 -2.98
C VAL A 132 -18.09 -18.29 -4.25
N VAL A 133 -17.25 -18.77 -5.15
CA VAL A 133 -16.96 -18.12 -6.43
C VAL A 133 -16.99 -19.14 -7.56
N TRP A 134 -17.50 -18.73 -8.72
CA TRP A 134 -17.49 -19.54 -9.93
C TRP A 134 -16.10 -19.60 -10.55
N ASP A 135 -15.78 -20.72 -11.19
CA ASP A 135 -14.50 -20.91 -11.89
C ASP A 135 -14.24 -19.80 -12.93
N GLY A 136 -13.13 -19.08 -12.76
CA GLY A 136 -12.71 -18.01 -13.64
C GLY A 136 -13.46 -16.69 -13.45
N GLU A 137 -14.31 -16.57 -12.44
CA GLU A 137 -14.93 -15.31 -12.03
C GLU A 137 -14.10 -14.55 -10.98
N THR A 138 -14.39 -13.27 -10.85
CA THR A 138 -13.74 -12.38 -9.87
C THR A 138 -14.78 -11.84 -8.90
N VAL A 139 -14.50 -11.94 -7.61
CA VAL A 139 -15.35 -11.42 -6.53
C VAL A 139 -14.64 -10.30 -5.81
N VAL A 140 -15.41 -9.31 -5.36
CA VAL A 140 -14.94 -8.22 -4.50
C VAL A 140 -15.16 -8.62 -3.04
N LEU A 141 -14.08 -8.72 -2.26
CA LEU A 141 -14.17 -9.06 -0.84
C LEU A 141 -14.68 -7.91 0.03
N GLY A 142 -14.40 -6.68 -0.40
CA GLY A 142 -14.75 -5.47 0.33
C GLY A 142 -13.85 -4.30 -0.02
N GLY A 143 -14.19 -3.14 0.55
CA GLY A 143 -13.38 -1.95 0.43
C GLY A 143 -13.61 -0.94 1.55
N LEU A 144 -12.58 -0.16 1.87
CA LEU A 144 -12.63 0.95 2.82
C LEU A 144 -12.44 2.26 2.05
N ILE A 145 -13.42 3.15 2.17
CA ILE A 145 -13.36 4.51 1.62
C ILE A 145 -12.96 5.44 2.76
N ARG A 146 -11.77 6.04 2.66
CA ARG A 146 -11.32 7.08 3.58
C ARG A 146 -11.19 8.38 2.81
N GLU A 147 -11.85 9.43 3.29
CA GLU A 147 -11.70 10.79 2.79
C GLU A 147 -10.99 11.61 3.86
N GLU A 148 -9.85 12.19 3.50
CA GLU A 148 -9.08 13.07 4.37
C GLU A 148 -9.11 14.48 3.78
N LEU A 149 -9.81 15.38 4.46
CA LEU A 149 -9.89 16.80 4.13
C LEU A 149 -8.90 17.55 5.01
N LYS A 150 -7.91 18.19 4.38
CA LYS A 150 -6.93 19.04 5.06
C LYS A 150 -7.05 20.45 4.53
N ASP A 151 -7.72 21.30 5.29
CA ASP A 151 -7.87 22.72 4.97
C ASP A 151 -6.73 23.52 5.60
N PHE A 152 -6.04 24.31 4.78
CA PHE A 152 -4.98 25.21 5.20
C PHE A 152 -5.38 26.65 4.85
N ASN A 153 -5.32 27.52 5.85
CA ASN A 153 -5.63 28.94 5.71
C ASN A 153 -4.49 29.75 6.31
N ASP A 154 -3.53 30.11 5.48
CA ASP A 154 -2.41 30.95 5.88
C ASP A 154 -2.76 32.41 5.59
N LYS A 155 -2.73 33.26 6.62
CA LYS A 155 -2.96 34.70 6.48
C LYS A 155 -1.82 35.50 7.06
N ILE A 156 -1.44 36.59 6.39
CA ILE A 156 -0.53 37.58 6.96
C ILE A 156 -1.31 38.39 8.02
N PRO A 157 -0.84 38.48 9.27
CA PRO A 157 -1.47 39.29 10.30
C PRO A 157 -1.61 40.75 9.84
N VAL A 158 -2.70 41.44 10.21
CA VAL A 158 -3.04 42.83 9.82
C VAL A 158 -3.48 43.01 8.36
N LEU A 159 -2.70 42.55 7.39
CA LEU A 159 -3.01 42.75 5.96
C LEU A 159 -4.10 41.81 5.42
N GLY A 160 -4.23 40.61 6.01
CA GLY A 160 -5.23 39.61 5.62
C GLY A 160 -6.67 39.98 5.98
N ASP A 161 -6.88 40.88 6.94
CA ASP A 161 -8.21 41.23 7.48
C ASP A 161 -8.78 42.55 6.87
N ILE A 162 -8.07 43.18 5.92
CA ILE A 162 -8.51 44.41 5.25
C ILE A 162 -9.70 44.12 4.31
N PRO A 163 -10.85 44.80 4.46
CA PRO A 163 -11.96 44.70 3.50
C PRO A 163 -11.50 45.11 2.09
N LEU A 164 -12.01 44.45 1.05
CA LEU A 164 -11.60 44.57 -0.37
C LEU A 164 -10.19 44.01 -0.71
N LEU A 165 -9.15 44.25 0.10
CA LEU A 165 -7.76 43.93 -0.27
C LEU A 165 -7.17 42.68 0.39
N GLY A 166 -7.75 42.19 1.49
CA GLY A 166 -7.21 41.06 2.25
C GLY A 166 -7.12 39.74 1.48
N LYS A 167 -7.88 39.59 0.37
CA LYS A 167 -7.83 38.39 -0.49
C LYS A 167 -6.47 38.18 -1.18
N LEU A 168 -5.67 39.22 -1.39
CA LEU A 168 -4.33 39.14 -1.99
C LEU A 168 -3.25 38.73 -0.99
N PHE A 169 -3.56 38.82 0.31
CA PHE A 169 -2.62 38.57 1.42
C PHE A 169 -3.01 37.36 2.28
N GLN A 170 -3.95 36.55 1.79
CA GLN A 170 -4.34 35.27 2.35
C GLN A 170 -4.13 34.16 1.31
N SER A 171 -3.56 33.04 1.73
CA SER A 171 -3.45 31.83 0.94
C SER A 171 -4.41 30.80 1.51
N LYS A 172 -5.38 30.40 0.69
CA LYS A 172 -6.35 29.35 1.03
C LYS A 172 -6.09 28.16 0.14
N GLY A 173 -5.80 27.03 0.75
CA GLY A 173 -5.65 25.75 0.07
C GLY A 173 -6.53 24.72 0.76
N SER A 174 -7.28 23.94 -0.03
CA SER A 174 -7.91 22.72 0.46
C SER A 174 -7.22 21.55 -0.22
N ASN A 175 -6.72 20.61 0.57
CA ASN A 175 -6.17 19.36 0.07
C ASN A 175 -7.10 18.21 0.49
N SER A 176 -7.87 17.68 -0.46
CA SER A 176 -8.72 16.50 -0.24
C SER A 176 -8.02 15.28 -0.82
N THR A 177 -7.70 14.31 0.05
CA THR A 177 -7.12 13.02 -0.34
C THR A 177 -8.14 11.90 -0.07
N LYS A 178 -8.67 11.32 -1.14
CA LYS A 178 -9.54 10.13 -1.07
C LYS A 178 -8.72 8.86 -1.27
N LYS A 179 -8.71 7.98 -0.27
CA LYS A 179 -8.05 6.66 -0.30
C LYS A 179 -9.12 5.57 -0.30
N ASN A 180 -9.23 4.86 -1.42
CA ASN A 180 -10.11 3.70 -1.58
C ASN A 180 -9.26 2.43 -1.58
N LEU A 181 -9.49 1.53 -0.64
CA LEU A 181 -8.93 0.17 -0.71
C LEU A 181 -10.00 -0.75 -1.29
N MET A 182 -9.65 -1.57 -2.28
CA MET A 182 -10.50 -2.63 -2.82
C MET A 182 -9.70 -3.91 -2.93
N ILE A 183 -10.29 -5.04 -2.53
CA ILE A 183 -9.65 -6.36 -2.62
C ILE A 183 -10.46 -7.22 -3.58
N PHE A 184 -9.81 -7.61 -4.68
CA PHE A 184 -10.35 -8.47 -5.72
C PHE A 184 -9.72 -9.85 -5.64
N ILE A 185 -10.53 -10.89 -5.83
CA ILE A 185 -10.06 -12.27 -5.88
C ILE A 185 -10.61 -12.93 -7.11
N THR A 186 -9.69 -13.51 -7.88
CA THR A 186 -10.01 -14.36 -9.03
C THR A 186 -9.52 -15.77 -8.72
N SER A 187 -10.40 -16.75 -8.81
CA SER A 187 -10.05 -18.17 -8.67
C SER A 187 -10.22 -18.90 -9.98
N ARG A 188 -9.40 -19.93 -10.18
CA ARG A 188 -9.47 -20.80 -11.36
C ARG A 188 -9.18 -22.24 -10.98
N ILE A 189 -9.96 -23.17 -11.49
CA ILE A 189 -9.67 -24.60 -11.42
C ILE A 189 -8.79 -24.96 -12.59
N VAL A 190 -7.66 -25.60 -12.30
CA VAL A 190 -6.68 -26.01 -13.31
C VAL A 190 -6.40 -27.50 -13.20
N ASP A 191 -6.13 -28.12 -14.35
CA ASP A 191 -5.65 -29.50 -14.40
C ASP A 191 -4.19 -29.61 -13.94
N SER A 192 -3.68 -30.84 -13.87
CA SER A 192 -2.28 -31.12 -13.52
C SER A 192 -1.26 -30.51 -14.49
N SER A 193 -1.68 -30.14 -15.70
CA SER A 193 -0.86 -29.42 -16.68
C SER A 193 -0.95 -27.89 -16.56
N GLY A 194 -1.71 -27.39 -15.57
CA GLY A 194 -1.93 -25.95 -15.34
C GLY A 194 -2.93 -25.31 -16.31
N ARG A 195 -3.67 -26.10 -17.09
CA ARG A 195 -4.69 -25.60 -18.02
C ARG A 195 -6.03 -25.44 -17.30
N PRO A 196 -6.79 -24.36 -17.58
CA PRO A 196 -8.15 -24.24 -17.06
C PRO A 196 -9.02 -25.39 -17.55
N ILE A 197 -9.73 -26.04 -16.64
CA ILE A 197 -10.65 -27.14 -16.99
C ILE A 197 -11.90 -26.62 -17.70
N HIS A 198 -12.41 -25.44 -17.32
CA HIS A 198 -13.53 -24.79 -17.98
C HIS A 198 -13.00 -23.65 -18.86
N ARG A 199 -12.96 -23.90 -20.17
CA ARG A 199 -12.64 -22.85 -21.16
C ARG A 199 -13.91 -22.02 -21.37
N LYS A 200 -13.92 -20.76 -20.91
CA LYS A 200 -14.90 -19.78 -21.42
C LYS A 200 -14.75 -19.74 -22.93
N GLU A 201 -15.77 -20.21 -23.66
CA GLU A 201 -15.80 -20.15 -25.12
C GLU A 201 -15.56 -18.70 -25.53
N ARG A 202 -14.40 -18.40 -26.11
CA ARG A 202 -14.21 -17.13 -26.79
C ARG A 202 -15.14 -17.19 -27.99
N PRO A 203 -16.06 -16.23 -28.19
CA PRO A 203 -16.85 -16.22 -29.41
C PRO A 203 -15.90 -16.18 -30.59
N THR A 204 -15.81 -17.29 -31.31
CA THR A 204 -15.02 -17.41 -32.52
C THR A 204 -15.65 -16.44 -33.51
N LEU A 205 -14.95 -15.36 -33.87
CA LEU A 205 -15.35 -14.49 -34.97
C LEU A 205 -15.35 -15.36 -36.23
N THR A 206 -16.51 -15.88 -36.60
CA THR A 206 -16.67 -16.65 -37.83
C THR A 206 -16.35 -15.72 -38.99
N SER A 207 -15.31 -16.08 -39.74
CA SER A 207 -14.87 -15.36 -40.93
C SER A 207 -16.04 -15.22 -41.90
N ARG A 208 -16.39 -13.98 -42.23
CA ARG A 208 -17.41 -13.62 -43.21
C ARG A 208 -17.12 -14.36 -44.51
N GLY A 209 -18.03 -15.28 -44.89
CA GLY A 209 -17.90 -16.09 -46.08
C GLY A 209 -17.74 -15.24 -47.34
N THR A 210 -16.83 -15.67 -48.20
CA THR A 210 -16.77 -15.31 -49.62
C THR A 210 -18.13 -15.55 -50.27
N ALA A 211 -18.83 -14.48 -50.62
CA ALA A 211 -20.03 -14.54 -51.45
C ALA A 211 -19.63 -14.94 -52.88
N LYS A 212 -20.15 -16.09 -53.35
CA LYS A 212 -20.14 -16.46 -54.77
C LYS A 212 -21.07 -15.51 -55.52
N ALA A 213 -20.55 -14.81 -56.52
CA ALA A 213 -21.37 -14.09 -57.49
C ALA A 213 -22.12 -15.12 -58.36
N GLN A 214 -23.45 -15.08 -58.31
CA GLN A 214 -24.33 -15.71 -59.29
C GLN A 214 -24.61 -14.69 -60.40
N THR A 215 -24.21 -15.00 -61.63
CA THR A 215 -24.61 -14.26 -62.82
C THR A 215 -25.97 -14.78 -63.27
N GLU A 216 -26.95 -13.88 -63.25
CA GLU A 216 -28.32 -14.11 -63.69
C GLU A 216 -28.41 -13.82 -65.20
N THR A 217 -28.79 -14.83 -66.00
CA THR A 217 -29.15 -14.68 -67.42
C THR A 217 -30.64 -14.97 -67.56
N ALA A 218 -31.39 -14.00 -68.07
CA ALA A 218 -32.85 -14.00 -68.18
C ALA A 218 -33.39 -14.96 -69.28
N PRO A 219 -34.64 -15.46 -69.17
CA PRO A 219 -35.29 -16.21 -70.24
C PRO A 219 -36.17 -15.31 -71.13
N ALA A 220 -36.15 -15.57 -72.43
CA ALA A 220 -37.11 -15.02 -73.40
C ALA A 220 -38.47 -15.73 -73.27
N THR A 221 -39.55 -14.97 -73.39
CA THR A 221 -40.96 -15.43 -73.41
C THR A 221 -41.41 -15.56 -74.88
N PRO A 222 -42.42 -16.40 -75.21
CA PRO A 222 -42.55 -17.09 -76.49
C PRO A 222 -43.09 -16.24 -77.65
#